data_AF-A0A7J4EDS9-F1
#
_entry.id   AF-A0A7J4EDS9-F1
#
_cell.length_a   1.000
_cell.length_b   1.000
_cell.length_c   1.000
_cell.angle_alpha   90.00
_cell.angle_beta   90.00
_cell.angle_gamma   90.00
#
_symmetry.space_group_name_H-M   'P 1'
#
loop_
_entity.id
_entity.type
_entity.pdbx_description
1 polymer ?
#
loop_
_entity_poly.entity_id
_entity_poly.type
_entity_poly.pdbx_seq_one_letter_code
_entity_poly.pdbx_strand_id
1 'polypeptide(L)' 'MEEKVEVEMEIFVDGEEVGANEFVQNVMGRAIAGAVSALKGVKGDWKEIGIKVKRKNKP' A
#
# COMPACT_ATOMS: atom_id res chain seq x y z
N MET A 1 -12.64 -9.77 16.99
CA MET A 1 -11.36 -9.04 17.18
C MET A 1 -10.94 -8.62 15.79
N GLU A 2 -10.77 -7.32 15.52
CA GLU A 2 -10.12 -6.91 14.27
C GLU A 2 -8.70 -7.46 14.32
N GLU A 3 -8.33 -8.32 13.37
CA GLU A 3 -6.95 -8.71 13.18
C GLU A 3 -6.16 -7.45 12.86
N LYS A 4 -5.18 -7.13 13.71
CA LYS A 4 -4.26 -6.04 13.48
C LYS A 4 -3.33 -6.46 12.35
N VAL A 5 -3.63 -6.05 11.13
CA VAL A 5 -2.76 -6.26 9.97
C VAL A 5 -1.51 -5.40 10.17
N GLU A 6 -0.38 -6.03 10.48
CA GLU A 6 0.93 -5.40 10.41
C GLU A 6 1.39 -5.40 8.95
N VAL A 7 1.74 -4.22 8.45
CA VAL A 7 2.07 -3.98 7.04
C VAL A 7 3.42 -3.30 6.98
N GLU A 8 4.34 -3.93 6.26
CA GLU A 8 5.62 -3.36 5.86
C GLU A 8 5.48 -2.78 4.44
N MET A 9 6.09 -1.64 4.18
CA MET A 9 5.95 -0.94 2.91
C MET A 9 7.26 -0.32 2.48
N GLU A 10 7.62 -0.60 1.23
CA GLU A 10 8.68 0.09 0.50
C GLU A 10 8.03 1.11 -0.45
N ILE A 11 8.57 2.33 -0.49
CA ILE A 11 8.10 3.38 -1.40
C ILE A 11 9.24 3.76 -2.32
N PHE A 12 8.95 3.78 -3.62
CA PHE A 12 9.91 4.23 -4.62
C PHE A 12 9.35 5.47 -5.31
N VAL A 13 10.12 6.57 -5.31
CA VAL A 13 9.82 7.80 -6.05
C VAL A 13 10.84 7.92 -7.16
N ASP A 14 10.36 7.95 -8.41
CA ASP A 14 11.21 8.02 -9.61
C ASP A 14 12.31 6.92 -9.69
N GLY A 15 12.05 5.78 -9.04
CA GLY A 15 12.97 4.62 -8.99
C GLY A 15 13.91 4.61 -7.79
N GLU A 16 13.90 5.65 -6.97
CA GLU A 16 14.70 5.72 -5.74
C GLU A 16 13.87 5.33 -4.52
N GLU A 17 14.41 4.48 -3.65
CA GLU A 17 13.74 4.10 -2.40
C GLU A 17 13.70 5.31 -1.45
N VAL A 18 12.48 5.69 -1.07
CA VAL A 18 12.22 6.72 -0.07
C VAL A 18 11.69 5.98 1.16
N GLY A 19 12.55 5.81 2.17
CA GLY A 19 12.22 5.05 3.37
C GLY A 19 10.89 5.48 3.99
N ALA A 20 9.97 4.53 4.13
CA ALA A 20 8.69 4.76 4.80
C ALA A 20 8.88 4.66 6.31
N ASN A 21 8.72 5.78 7.02
CA ASN A 21 8.73 5.75 8.48
C ASN A 21 7.46 5.11 9.05
N GLU A 22 7.44 4.84 10.36
CA GLU A 22 6.33 4.20 11.07
C GLU A 22 4.98 4.91 10.85
N PHE A 23 4.98 6.25 10.79
CA PHE A 23 3.76 7.01 10.51
C PHE A 23 3.22 6.71 9.12
N VAL A 24 4.09 6.75 8.10
CA VAL A 24 3.73 6.50 6.70
C VAL A 24 3.26 5.05 6.50
N GLN A 25 3.95 4.08 7.10
CA GLN A 25 3.53 2.67 7.07
C GLN A 25 2.14 2.47 7.69
N ASN A 26 1.89 3.07 8.85
CA ASN A 26 0.60 2.97 9.53
C ASN A 26 -0.54 3.62 8.74
N VAL A 27 -0.32 4.81 8.16
CA VAL A 27 -1.37 5.54 7.42
C VAL A 27 -1.60 4.93 6.04
N MET A 28 -0.55 4.85 5.22
CA MET A 28 -0.67 4.39 3.83
C MET A 28 -0.87 2.88 3.75
N GLY A 29 -0.11 2.09 4.51
CA GLY A 29 -0.20 0.63 4.49
C GLY A 29 -1.60 0.14 4.84
N ARG A 30 -2.20 0.69 5.90
CA ARG A 30 -3.59 0.36 6.29
C ARG A 30 -4.61 0.82 5.26
N ALA A 31 -4.45 2.03 4.71
CA ALA A 31 -5.35 2.53 3.67
C ALA A 31 -5.30 1.66 2.41
N ILE A 32 -4.09 1.26 1.99
CA ILE A 32 -3.85 0.35 0.86
C ILE A 32 -4.48 -1.02 1.12
N ALA A 33 -4.21 -1.62 2.28
CA ALA A 33 -4.77 -2.92 2.67
C ALA A 33 -6.31 -2.89 2.67
N GLY A 34 -6.91 -1.83 3.21
CA GLY A 34 -8.36 -1.63 3.22
C GLY A 34 -8.93 -1.47 1.81
N ALA A 35 -8.32 -0.62 0.98
CA ALA A 35 -8.77 -0.39 -0.39
C ALA A 35 -8.67 -1.67 -1.24
N VAL A 36 -7.58 -2.42 -1.12
CA VAL A 36 -7.35 -3.67 -1.85
C VAL A 36 -8.30 -4.79 -1.39
N SER A 37 -8.59 -4.87 -0.10
CA SER A 37 -9.55 -5.85 0.43
C SER A 37 -10.99 -5.61 -0.05
N ALA A 38 -11.33 -4.38 -0.43
CA ALA A 38 -12.62 -4.06 -1.02
C ALA A 38 -12.71 -4.39 -2.53
N LEU A 39 -11.60 -4.74 -3.19
CA LEU A 39 -11.59 -5.06 -4.62
C LEU A 39 -12.16 -6.46 -4.88
N LYS A 40 -13.03 -6.56 -5.87
CA LYS A 40 -13.61 -7.84 -6.29
C LYS A 40 -12.51 -8.80 -6.77
N GLY A 41 -12.45 -9.99 -6.17
CA GLY A 41 -11.53 -11.06 -6.56
C GLY A 41 -10.23 -11.11 -5.75
N VAL A 42 -10.01 -10.16 -4.84
CA VAL A 42 -8.91 -10.22 -3.88
C VAL A 42 -9.35 -11.03 -2.66
N LYS A 43 -8.53 -12.01 -2.25
CA LYS A 43 -8.73 -12.80 -1.03
C LYS A 43 -8.02 -12.12 0.14
N GLY A 44 -8.52 -12.33 1.36
CA GLY A 44 -7.95 -11.71 2.57
C GLY A 44 -6.58 -12.26 3.00
N ASP A 45 -6.07 -13.30 2.35
CA ASP A 45 -4.80 -13.97 2.65
C ASP A 45 -3.67 -13.57 1.69
N TRP A 46 -3.73 -12.36 1.13
CA TRP A 46 -2.68 -11.82 0.27
C TRP A 46 -1.35 -11.70 1.04
N LYS A 47 -0.24 -11.98 0.35
CA LYS A 47 1.12 -11.90 0.93
C LYS A 47 1.82 -10.59 0.60
N GLU A 48 1.51 -10.01 -0.56
CA GLU A 48 2.15 -8.80 -1.07
C GLU A 48 1.15 -8.03 -1.94
N ILE A 49 1.22 -6.69 -1.87
CA ILE A 49 0.43 -5.78 -2.70
C ILE A 49 1.40 -4.89 -3.48
N GLY A 50 1.43 -5.06 -4.81
CA GLY A 50 2.20 -4.19 -5.71
C GLY A 50 1.35 -3.06 -6.28
N ILE A 51 1.66 -1.80 -5.92
CA ILE A 51 0.96 -0.61 -6.43
C ILE A 51 1.90 0.23 -7.31
N LYS A 52 1.41 0.62 -8.50
CA LYS A 52 2.10 1.56 -9.38
C LYS A 52 1.23 2.78 -9.60
N VAL A 53 1.68 3.93 -9.11
CA VAL A 53 1.05 5.23 -9.34
C VAL A 53 1.86 5.97 -10.40
N LYS A 54 1.19 6.48 -11.44
CA LYS A 54 1.81 7.35 -12.44
C LYS A 54 1.16 8.71 -12.39
N ARG A 55 1.98 9.76 -12.31
CA ARG A 55 1.49 11.13 -12.52
C ARG A 55 0.98 11.24 -13.96
N LYS A 56 -0.33 11.41 -14.14
CA LYS A 56 -0.86 11.85 -15.43
C LYS A 56 -0.63 13.34 -15.52
N ASN A 57 0.36 13.76 -16.31
CA ASN A 57 0.38 15.14 -16.76
C ASN A 57 -0.86 15.32 -17.63
N LYS A 58 -1.83 16.13 -17.16
CA LYS A 58 -2.81 16.70 -18.07
C LYS A 58 -2.06 17.64 -19.02
N PRO A 59 -2.35 17.63 -20.32
CA PRO A 59 -1.81 18.62 -21.24
C PRO A 59 -2.15 20.04 -20.78
#